data_AF-A0A1S3QX20-F1
#
_entry.id   AF-A0A1S3QX20-F1
#
_cell.length_a   1.000
_cell.length_b   1.000
_cell.length_c   1.000
_cell.angle_alpha   90.00
_cell.angle_beta   90.00
_cell.angle_gamma   90.00
#
_symmetry.space_group_name_H-M   'P 1'
#
loop_
_entity.id
_entity.type
_entity.pdbx_description
1 polymer ?
#
loop_
_entity_poly.entity_id
_entity_poly.type
_entity_poly.pdbx_seq_one_letter_code
_entity_poly.pdbx_strand_id
1 'polypeptide(L)'
;MTIPEFHALVGNEAAEELQSSIGEALRISLALKKCFTRMMNCEKKVFVDQLNMLVKRVTEDASAGKDTSGNNGELLLRLHSQYPGDIGCFSIYFLNRMVLEPGDAMFLGANKPHIIKSAIEIHCIECMACSDNTVRAGL
;
A
#
# COMPACT_ATOMS: atom_id res chain seq x y z
N MET A 1 1.75 -1.19 -15.25
CA MET A 1 1.32 -0.65 -13.93
C MET A 1 0.42 0.56 -14.19
N THR A 2 -0.83 0.52 -13.74
CA THR A 2 -1.90 1.45 -14.14
C THR A 2 -1.98 2.75 -13.30
N ILE A 3 -0.98 3.01 -12.44
CA ILE A 3 -0.97 4.16 -11.51
C ILE A 3 0.32 4.99 -11.72
N PRO A 4 0.26 6.05 -12.54
CA PRO A 4 1.40 6.93 -12.86
C PRO A 4 2.11 7.54 -11.64
N GLU A 5 1.37 7.97 -10.62
CA GLU A 5 1.90 8.65 -9.44
C GLU A 5 2.72 7.69 -8.58
N PHE A 6 2.23 6.47 -8.42
CA PHE A 6 2.96 5.41 -7.76
C PHE A 6 4.21 5.00 -8.55
N HIS A 7 4.10 4.90 -9.87
CA HIS A 7 5.24 4.62 -10.74
C HIS A 7 6.31 5.71 -10.65
N ALA A 8 5.92 6.97 -10.51
CA ALA A 8 6.85 8.09 -10.32
C ALA A 8 7.67 7.96 -9.01
N LEU A 9 7.07 7.42 -7.94
CA LEU A 9 7.75 7.20 -6.67
C LEU A 9 8.70 6.00 -6.70
N VAL A 10 8.28 4.90 -7.33
CA VAL A 10 9.09 3.69 -7.48
C VAL A 10 10.24 3.90 -8.48
N GLY A 11 10.00 4.69 -9.53
CA GLY A 11 10.94 4.95 -10.60
C GLY A 11 11.00 3.84 -11.66
N ASN A 12 11.29 4.24 -12.90
CA ASN A 12 11.28 3.36 -14.07
C ASN A 12 12.18 2.14 -13.91
N GLU A 13 13.41 2.35 -13.44
CA GLU A 13 14.40 1.27 -13.29
C GLU A 13 13.92 0.16 -12.36
N ALA A 14 13.37 0.50 -11.19
CA ALA A 14 12.90 -0.49 -10.22
C ALA A 14 11.61 -1.17 -10.70
N ALA A 15 10.74 -0.44 -11.41
CA ALA A 15 9.52 -0.98 -11.99
C ALA A 15 9.79 -1.95 -13.15
N GLU A 16 10.77 -1.66 -14.01
CA GLU A 16 11.22 -2.54 -15.09
C GLU A 16 11.90 -3.81 -14.53
N GLU A 17 12.72 -3.67 -13.50
CA GLU A 17 13.32 -4.80 -12.79
C GLU A 17 12.27 -5.72 -12.18
N LEU A 18 11.20 -5.16 -11.60
CA LEU A 18 10.08 -5.94 -11.08
C LEU A 18 9.31 -6.69 -12.19
N GLN A 19 9.07 -6.03 -13.33
CA GLN A 19 8.37 -6.62 -14.47
C GLN A 19 9.18 -7.74 -15.14
N SER A 20 10.49 -7.56 -15.27
CA SER A 20 11.41 -8.55 -15.83
C SER A 20 11.67 -9.74 -14.89
N SER A 21 11.42 -9.58 -13.60
CA SER A 21 11.61 -10.63 -12.58
C SER A 21 10.42 -11.59 -12.46
N ILE A 22 9.32 -11.36 -13.18
CA ILE A 22 8.10 -12.17 -13.10
C ILE A 22 8.43 -13.63 -13.48
N GLY A 23 8.21 -14.55 -12.54
CA GLY A 23 8.52 -15.98 -12.69
C GLY A 23 9.68 -16.45 -11.81
N GLU A 24 10.50 -15.54 -11.25
CA GLU A 24 11.61 -15.88 -10.35
C GLU A 24 11.41 -15.30 -8.94
N ALA A 25 10.97 -16.12 -7.99
CA ALA A 25 10.59 -15.67 -6.64
C ALA A 25 11.67 -14.86 -5.91
N LEU A 26 12.95 -15.24 -6.05
CA LEU A 26 14.06 -14.52 -5.41
C LEU A 26 14.29 -13.13 -6.03
N ARG A 27 14.21 -13.01 -7.36
CA ARG A 27 14.35 -11.73 -8.06
C ARG A 27 13.17 -10.80 -7.80
N ILE A 28 11.95 -11.35 -7.73
CA ILE A 28 10.75 -10.61 -7.34
C ILE A 28 10.93 -10.00 -5.94
N SER A 29 11.41 -10.78 -4.97
CA SER A 29 11.65 -10.29 -3.60
C SER A 29 12.66 -9.13 -3.57
N LEU A 30 13.76 -9.25 -4.33
CA LEU A 30 14.78 -8.20 -4.42
C LEU A 30 14.25 -6.95 -5.10
N ALA A 31 13.54 -7.09 -6.22
CA ALA A 31 12.93 -5.99 -6.95
C ALA A 31 11.86 -5.27 -6.10
N LEU A 32 11.01 -6.02 -5.38
CA LEU A 32 10.04 -5.46 -4.44
C LEU A 32 10.72 -4.69 -3.32
N LYS A 33 11.79 -5.25 -2.74
CA LYS A 33 12.58 -4.56 -1.72
C LYS A 33 13.16 -3.25 -2.26
N LYS A 34 13.67 -3.24 -3.50
CA LYS A 34 14.19 -2.04 -4.17
C LYS A 34 13.10 -1.00 -4.37
N CYS A 35 11.93 -1.40 -4.88
CA CYS A 35 10.77 -0.52 -5.08
C CYS A 35 10.31 0.10 -3.75
N PHE A 36 10.12 -0.73 -2.72
CA PHE A 36 9.66 -0.29 -1.40
C PHE A 36 10.67 0.65 -0.74
N THR A 37 11.96 0.33 -0.81
CA THR A 37 13.04 1.18 -0.27
C THR A 37 13.05 2.54 -0.95
N ARG A 38 12.88 2.60 -2.27
CA ARG A 38 12.87 3.85 -3.03
C ARG A 38 11.67 4.73 -2.68
N MET A 39 10.49 4.12 -2.53
CA MET A 39 9.31 4.81 -2.04
C MET A 39 9.56 5.40 -0.65
N MET A 40 9.99 4.58 0.32
CA MET A 40 10.19 5.00 1.72
C MET A 40 11.27 6.07 1.91
N ASN A 41 12.24 6.16 1.00
CA ASN A 41 13.29 7.19 1.02
C ASN A 41 12.97 8.40 0.14
N CYS A 42 11.80 8.45 -0.49
CA CYS A 42 11.39 9.58 -1.30
C CYS A 42 11.24 10.84 -0.44
N GLU A 43 11.61 11.99 -0.98
CA GLU A 43 11.43 13.27 -0.29
C GLU A 43 9.97 13.52 0.05
N LYS A 44 9.73 14.02 1.26
CA LYS A 44 8.37 14.27 1.75
C LYS A 44 7.53 15.10 0.80
N LYS A 45 8.12 16.17 0.26
CA LYS A 45 7.46 17.05 -0.69
C LYS A 45 7.03 16.29 -1.95
N VAL A 46 7.92 15.46 -2.50
CA VAL A 46 7.67 14.71 -3.73
C VAL A 46 6.52 13.72 -3.54
N PHE A 47 6.53 12.90 -2.49
CA PHE A 47 5.46 11.92 -2.31
C PHE A 47 4.13 12.56 -1.92
N VAL A 48 4.13 13.66 -1.18
CA VAL A 48 2.89 14.39 -0.85
C VAL A 48 2.30 15.01 -2.12
N ASP A 49 3.12 15.62 -2.99
CA ASP A 49 2.68 16.17 -4.27
C ASP A 49 2.05 15.06 -5.15
N GLN A 50 2.70 13.90 -5.25
CA GLN A 50 2.16 12.74 -5.97
C GLN A 50 0.88 12.17 -5.33
N LEU A 51 0.79 12.12 -4.00
CA LEU A 51 -0.39 11.64 -3.29
C LEU A 51 -1.60 12.53 -3.57
N ASN A 52 -1.41 13.85 -3.53
CA ASN A 52 -2.48 14.81 -3.80
C ASN A 52 -2.96 14.71 -5.26
N MET A 53 -2.04 14.50 -6.22
CA MET A 53 -2.40 14.26 -7.62
C MET A 53 -3.24 12.98 -7.77
N LEU A 54 -2.83 11.90 -7.12
CA LEU A 54 -3.54 10.63 -7.15
C LEU A 54 -4.94 10.74 -6.54
N VAL A 55 -5.05 11.34 -5.36
CA VAL A 55 -6.34 11.58 -4.68
C VAL A 55 -7.25 12.40 -5.58
N LYS A 56 -6.76 13.50 -6.15
CA LYS A 56 -7.53 14.34 -7.07
C LYS A 56 -8.06 13.54 -8.25
N ARG A 57 -7.20 12.77 -8.93
CA ARG A 57 -7.63 11.93 -10.07
C ARG A 57 -8.69 10.91 -9.67
N VAL A 58 -8.48 10.21 -8.55
CA VAL A 58 -9.43 9.20 -8.06
C VAL A 58 -10.78 9.84 -7.69
N THR A 59 -10.77 11.02 -7.07
CA THR A 59 -11.99 11.77 -6.76
C THR A 59 -12.73 12.22 -8.03
N GLU A 60 -12.01 12.71 -9.04
CA GLU A 60 -12.59 13.09 -10.33
C GLU A 60 -13.19 11.88 -11.07
N ASP A 61 -12.47 10.75 -11.09
CA ASP A 61 -12.93 9.52 -11.71
C ASP A 61 -14.17 8.94 -10.99
N ALA A 62 -14.17 8.95 -9.65
CA ALA A 62 -15.32 8.54 -8.85
C ALA A 62 -16.54 9.45 -9.08
N SER A 63 -16.33 10.76 -9.18
CA SER A 63 -17.39 11.74 -9.46
C SER A 63 -17.94 11.61 -10.88
N ALA A 64 -17.12 11.16 -11.83
CA ALA A 64 -17.51 10.86 -13.20
C ALA A 64 -18.17 9.48 -13.36
N GLY A 65 -18.37 8.73 -12.27
CA GLY A 65 -18.97 7.39 -12.28
C GLY A 65 -18.08 6.32 -12.93
N LYS A 66 -16.77 6.56 -13.04
CA LYS A 66 -15.83 5.53 -13.52
C LYS A 66 -15.56 4.52 -12.43
N ASP A 67 -15.23 3.30 -12.85
CA ASP A 67 -14.82 2.24 -11.94
C ASP A 67 -13.42 2.52 -11.36
N THR A 68 -13.38 2.85 -10.07
CA THR A 68 -12.14 3.06 -9.29
C THR A 68 -11.75 1.83 -8.47
N SER A 69 -12.43 0.69 -8.63
CA SER A 69 -12.10 -0.52 -7.87
C SER A 69 -10.69 -1.04 -8.22
N GLY A 70 -10.31 -0.98 -9.51
CA GLY A 70 -9.02 -1.45 -10.02
C GLY A 70 -7.79 -0.66 -9.51
N ASN A 71 -7.97 0.52 -8.94
CA ASN A 71 -6.88 1.34 -8.38
C ASN A 71 -6.98 1.51 -6.85
N ASN A 72 -7.79 0.68 -6.18
CA ASN A 72 -8.09 0.78 -4.75
C ASN A 72 -8.61 2.18 -4.34
N GLY A 73 -9.34 2.87 -5.22
CA GLY A 73 -9.68 4.28 -5.05
C GLY A 73 -10.44 4.60 -3.76
N GLU A 74 -11.45 3.80 -3.41
CA GLU A 74 -12.20 3.97 -2.16
C GLU A 74 -11.30 3.85 -0.93
N LEU A 75 -10.42 2.83 -0.91
CA LEU A 75 -9.48 2.61 0.19
C LEU A 75 -8.47 3.76 0.29
N LEU A 76 -7.94 4.23 -0.84
CA LEU A 76 -7.04 5.36 -0.89
C LEU A 76 -7.68 6.63 -0.31
N LEU A 77 -8.88 6.98 -0.78
CA LEU A 77 -9.60 8.18 -0.31
C LEU A 77 -9.86 8.11 1.19
N ARG A 78 -10.26 6.93 1.68
CA ARG A 78 -10.46 6.68 3.10
C ARG A 78 -9.18 6.82 3.92
N LEU A 79 -8.08 6.22 3.48
CA LEU A 79 -6.79 6.31 4.16
C LEU A 79 -6.30 7.76 4.19
N HIS A 80 -6.34 8.46 3.06
CA HIS A 80 -5.95 9.85 2.97
C HIS A 80 -6.80 10.75 3.89
N SER A 81 -8.10 10.47 4.03
CA SER A 81 -8.97 11.20 4.96
C SER A 81 -8.58 10.99 6.43
N GLN A 82 -8.08 9.82 6.81
CA GLN A 82 -7.63 9.54 8.18
C GLN A 82 -6.20 10.02 8.42
N TYR A 83 -5.39 10.00 7.37
CA TYR A 83 -3.94 10.18 7.38
C TYR A 83 -3.48 11.04 6.21
N PRO A 84 -3.81 12.34 6.23
CA PRO A 84 -3.51 13.24 5.12
C PRO A 84 -2.00 13.40 4.97
N GLY A 85 -1.51 13.18 3.75
CA GLY A 85 -0.09 13.38 3.43
C GLY A 85 0.84 12.29 3.96
N ASP A 86 0.33 11.09 4.26
CA ASP A 86 1.17 9.98 4.71
C ASP A 86 1.56 9.01 3.59
N ILE A 87 2.81 8.56 3.63
CA ILE A 87 3.38 7.64 2.66
C ILE A 87 2.72 6.24 2.71
N GLY A 88 2.14 5.86 3.85
CA GLY A 88 1.36 4.64 4.05
C GLY A 88 0.15 4.53 3.12
N CYS A 89 -0.35 5.66 2.59
CA CYS A 89 -1.39 5.67 1.57
C CYS A 89 -0.93 4.98 0.27
N PHE A 90 0.37 4.95 -0.03
CA PHE A 90 0.93 4.20 -1.16
C PHE A 90 1.25 2.74 -0.82
N SER A 91 1.39 2.40 0.47
CA SER A 91 1.68 1.03 0.90
C SER A 91 0.58 0.04 0.52
N ILE A 92 -0.67 0.48 0.31
CA ILE A 92 -1.76 -0.37 -0.18
C ILE A 92 -1.49 -0.99 -1.55
N TYR A 93 -0.60 -0.41 -2.35
CA TYR A 93 -0.23 -0.94 -3.67
C TYR A 93 0.85 -2.03 -3.60
N PHE A 94 1.49 -2.19 -2.43
CA PHE A 94 2.43 -3.27 -2.16
C PHE A 94 1.81 -4.42 -1.35
N LEU A 95 0.69 -4.17 -0.66
CA LEU A 95 0.07 -5.11 0.25
C LEU A 95 -1.15 -5.79 -0.38
N ASN A 96 -1.37 -7.04 -0.01
CA ASN A 96 -2.60 -7.74 -0.38
C ASN A 96 -3.76 -7.23 0.47
N ARG A 97 -4.82 -6.75 -0.17
CA ARG A 97 -6.07 -6.41 0.50
C ARG A 97 -6.84 -7.70 0.80
N MET A 98 -6.96 -8.04 2.07
CA MET A 98 -7.76 -9.19 2.53
C MET A 98 -8.95 -8.69 3.35
N VAL A 99 -10.13 -9.25 3.09
CA VAL A 99 -11.34 -9.03 3.90
C VAL A 99 -11.60 -10.36 4.60
N LEU A 100 -11.60 -10.33 5.93
CA LEU A 100 -11.87 -11.51 6.76
C LEU A 100 -13.34 -11.46 7.20
N GLU A 101 -14.04 -12.57 7.06
CA GLU A 101 -15.39 -12.75 7.59
C GLU A 101 -15.34 -13.27 9.03
N PRO A 102 -16.42 -13.13 9.82
CA PRO A 102 -16.46 -13.70 11.17
C PRO A 102 -16.16 -15.21 11.16
N GLY A 103 -15.09 -15.60 11.85
CA GLY A 103 -14.61 -16.99 11.89
C GLY A 103 -13.37 -17.25 11.04
N ASP A 104 -13.02 -16.34 10.13
CA ASP A 104 -11.75 -16.39 9.41
C ASP A 104 -10.58 -16.04 10.32
N ALA A 105 -9.42 -16.62 10.01
CA ALA A 105 -8.18 -16.34 10.71
C ALA A 105 -7.05 -16.12 9.70
N MET A 106 -6.12 -15.24 10.06
CA MET A 106 -4.89 -15.00 9.32
C MET A 106 -3.69 -15.15 10.25
N PHE A 107 -2.67 -15.87 9.80
CA PHE A 107 -1.39 -15.94 10.48
C PHE A 107 -0.42 -14.93 9.87
N LEU A 108 0.11 -14.03 10.71
CA LEU A 108 1.11 -13.04 10.33
C LEU A 108 2.49 -13.51 10.80
N GLY A 109 3.30 -14.00 9.86
CA GLY A 109 4.68 -14.37 10.15
C GLY A 109 5.56 -13.17 10.46
N ALA A 110 6.65 -13.39 11.21
CA ALA A 110 7.63 -12.35 11.52
C ALA A 110 8.22 -11.71 10.24
N ASN A 111 8.54 -10.41 10.32
CA ASN A 111 9.12 -9.62 9.22
C ASN A 111 8.25 -9.48 7.96
N LYS A 112 6.93 -9.71 8.06
CA LYS A 112 5.96 -9.41 7.00
C LYS A 112 5.27 -8.08 7.30
N PRO A 113 5.41 -7.05 6.44
CA PRO A 113 4.66 -5.81 6.63
C PRO A 113 3.18 -6.13 6.53
N HIS A 114 2.42 -5.72 7.54
CA HIS A 114 0.98 -5.90 7.61
C HIS A 114 0.35 -4.65 8.20
N ILE A 115 -0.84 -4.33 7.70
CA ILE A 115 -1.66 -3.24 8.21
C ILE A 115 -3.01 -3.86 8.52
N ILE A 116 -3.38 -3.86 9.81
CA ILE A 116 -4.71 -4.26 10.24
C ILE A 116 -5.56 -2.99 10.25
N LYS A 117 -6.45 -2.87 9.26
CA LYS A 117 -7.45 -1.80 9.20
C LYS A 117 -8.78 -2.34 8.74
N SER A 118 -9.85 -1.83 9.35
CA SER A 118 -11.22 -2.18 8.99
C SER A 118 -12.00 -0.97 8.52
N ALA A 119 -13.01 -1.30 7.71
CA ALA A 119 -14.00 -0.35 7.27
C ALA A 119 -15.00 0.06 8.38
N ILE A 120 -15.09 -0.73 9.47
CA ILE A 120 -16.08 -0.69 10.55
C ILE A 120 -15.38 -0.97 11.91
N GLU A 121 -16.00 -0.68 13.06
CA GLU A 121 -15.53 -1.16 14.37
C GLU A 121 -15.25 -2.68 14.34
N ILE A 122 -14.07 -3.10 14.81
CA ILE A 122 -13.66 -4.51 14.85
C ILE A 122 -13.73 -5.02 16.29
N HIS A 123 -14.32 -6.20 16.47
CA HIS A 123 -14.01 -7.10 17.57
C HIS A 123 -13.21 -8.29 17.01
N CYS A 124 -11.88 -8.23 17.11
CA CYS A 124 -10.97 -9.31 16.68
C CYS A 124 -10.12 -9.73 17.86
N ILE A 125 -9.83 -11.03 17.92
CA ILE A 125 -8.89 -11.56 18.90
C ILE A 125 -7.52 -11.60 18.23
N GLU A 126 -6.59 -10.81 18.75
CA GLU A 126 -5.18 -10.86 18.38
C GLU A 126 -4.41 -11.62 19.46
N CYS A 127 -3.68 -12.65 19.05
CA CYS A 127 -2.78 -13.40 19.93
C CYS A 127 -1.37 -13.30 19.38
N MET A 128 -0.46 -12.78 20.20
CA MET A 128 0.93 -12.51 19.85
C MET A 128 1.88 -13.13 20.88
N ALA A 129 3.09 -13.49 20.44
CA ALA A 129 4.16 -13.80 21.38
C ALA A 129 4.45 -12.56 22.26
N CYS A 130 5.01 -12.76 23.46
CA CYS A 130 5.42 -11.67 24.35
C CYS A 130 6.60 -10.88 23.75
N SER A 131 6.30 -10.02 22.77
CA SER A 131 7.23 -9.15 22.06
C SER A 131 6.49 -7.91 21.58
N ASP A 132 6.99 -6.74 21.95
CA ASP A 132 6.48 -5.42 21.59
C ASP A 132 7.27 -4.76 20.43
N ASN A 133 8.29 -5.44 19.90
CA ASN A 133 9.10 -4.96 18.78
C ASN A 133 8.24 -4.71 17.53
N THR A 134 8.00 -3.44 17.23
CA THR A 134 7.23 -2.98 16.06
C THR A 134 8.05 -2.01 15.23
N VAL A 135 8.29 -2.33 13.95
CA VAL A 135 8.88 -1.39 12.99
C VAL A 135 7.74 -0.76 12.18
N ARG A 136 7.60 0.57 12.26
CA ARG A 136 6.55 1.31 11.56
C ARG A 136 7.04 1.80 10.20
N ALA A 137 6.21 1.66 9.18
CA ALA A 137 6.50 2.05 7.79
C ALA A 137 5.37 2.89 7.15
N GLY A 138 4.63 3.65 7.97
CA GLY A 138 3.42 4.38 7.58
C GLY A 138 2.24 4.08 8.51
N LEU A 139 1.06 4.61 8.18
CA LEU A 139 -0.08 4.76 9.09
C LEU A 139 -1.21 3.73 8.98
#